data_AF-A0A8T6VK31-F1
#
_entry.id   AF-A0A8T6VK31-F1
#
_cell.length_a   1.000
_cell.length_b   1.000
_cell.length_c   1.000
_cell.angle_alpha   90.00
_cell.angle_beta   90.00
_cell.angle_gamma   90.00
#
_symmetry.space_group_name_H-M   'P 1'
#
loop_
_entity.id
_entity.type
_entity.pdbx_description
1 polymer ?
#
loop_
_entity_poly.entity_id
_entity_poly.type
_entity_poly.pdbx_seq_one_letter_code
_entity_poly.pdbx_strand_id
1 'polypeptide(L)'
;MNLNIRIENPCIDKTNFCVNCNNHFMRIRPAIKSVVVSKRFLRDLKDDEMASSIIQAVLDCSTLEFNELHKFERNIDGNLIFRARKGKLHVVYGVDKAMRIIFLTAMRDFTQYKKLLDNKKEIARMIARISGRKASRGPSERVKTIAGLLVSWIR
;
A
#
# COMPACT_ATOMS: atom_id res chain seq x y z
N MET A 1 -13.19 -7.70 9.44
CA MET A 1 -13.64 -6.39 9.98
C MET A 1 -14.02 -5.51 8.81
N ASN A 2 -15.27 -5.02 8.79
CA ASN A 2 -15.69 -3.97 7.86
C ASN A 2 -15.47 -2.63 8.59
N LEU A 3 -14.35 -1.97 8.30
CA LEU A 3 -14.11 -0.61 8.75
C LEU A 3 -14.96 0.30 7.85
N ASN A 4 -16.12 0.74 8.34
CA ASN A 4 -17.01 1.63 7.60
C ASN A 4 -16.45 3.06 7.65
N ILE A 5 -15.34 3.29 6.94
CA ILE A 5 -14.63 4.56 6.94
C ILE A 5 -15.19 5.43 5.83
N ARG A 6 -15.77 6.58 6.20
CA ARG A 6 -16.14 7.63 5.25
C ARG A 6 -14.86 8.29 4.76
N ILE A 7 -14.69 8.33 3.44
CA ILE A 7 -13.58 9.02 2.79
C ILE A 7 -14.07 10.42 2.44
N GLU A 8 -13.96 11.34 3.39
CA GLU A 8 -14.18 12.75 3.12
C GLU A 8 -12.86 13.39 2.64
N ASN A 9 -12.95 14.46 1.84
CA ASN A 9 -11.77 15.22 1.42
C ASN A 9 -11.66 16.50 2.25
N PRO A 10 -11.08 16.46 3.46
CA PRO A 10 -10.96 17.62 4.34
C PRO A 10 -10.01 18.69 3.79
N CYS A 11 -9.37 18.48 2.63
CA CYS A 11 -8.50 19.46 2.00
C CYS A 11 -9.15 20.15 0.78
N ILE A 12 -10.40 19.86 0.45
CA ILE A 12 -11.10 20.52 -0.67
C ILE A 12 -11.38 22.00 -0.35
N ASP A 13 -11.68 22.29 0.92
CA ASP A 13 -12.02 23.64 1.41
C ASP A 13 -10.84 24.30 2.16
N LYS A 14 -9.72 23.61 2.34
CA LYS A 14 -8.55 24.17 3.04
C LYS A 14 -7.69 24.96 2.06
N THR A 15 -7.81 26.29 2.13
CA THR A 15 -6.91 27.26 1.49
C THR A 15 -5.48 27.20 2.03
N ASN A 16 -5.29 26.66 3.23
CA ASN A 16 -3.98 26.47 3.83
C ASN A 16 -3.30 25.21 3.28
N PHE A 17 -2.14 25.40 2.65
CA PHE A 17 -1.24 24.31 2.27
C PHE A 17 -1.08 23.32 3.42
N CYS A 18 -1.48 22.06 3.22
CA CYS A 18 -1.13 21.00 4.15
C CYS A 18 0.39 20.82 4.09
N VAL A 19 1.10 21.43 5.05
CA VAL A 19 2.58 21.50 5.11
C VAL A 19 3.22 20.10 5.02
N ASN A 20 2.51 19.07 5.47
CA ASN A 20 2.97 17.69 5.47
C ASN A 20 2.29 16.80 4.41
N CYS A 21 1.53 17.35 3.46
CA CYS A 21 0.95 16.55 2.37
C CYS A 21 1.80 16.72 1.10
N ASN A 22 2.36 15.62 0.59
CA ASN A 22 3.11 15.66 -0.68
C ASN A 22 2.16 15.98 -1.86
N ASN A 23 2.62 16.81 -2.81
CA ASN A 23 1.92 17.14 -4.05
C ASN A 23 1.35 15.92 -4.79
N HIS A 24 2.03 14.76 -4.75
CA HIS A 24 1.54 13.53 -5.37
C HIS A 24 0.25 13.02 -4.75
N PHE A 25 0.15 13.02 -3.41
CA PHE A 25 -1.05 12.52 -2.73
C PHE A 25 -2.23 13.47 -2.92
N MET A 26 -1.98 14.78 -2.86
CA MET A 26 -3.01 15.80 -3.07
C MET A 26 -3.65 15.72 -4.45
N ARG A 27 -2.87 15.43 -5.50
CA ARG A 27 -3.38 15.27 -6.87
C ARG A 27 -4.30 14.07 -7.04
N ILE A 28 -4.02 12.96 -6.36
CA ILE A 28 -4.78 11.71 -6.54
C ILE A 28 -5.96 11.58 -5.56
N ARG A 29 -5.92 12.29 -4.43
CA ARG A 29 -6.92 12.17 -3.36
C ARG A 29 -8.37 12.33 -3.82
N PRO A 30 -8.73 13.31 -4.67
CA PRO A 30 -10.11 13.46 -5.14
C PRO A 30 -10.64 12.25 -5.89
N ALA A 31 -9.75 11.43 -6.47
CA ALA A 31 -10.13 10.25 -7.23
C ALA A 31 -10.17 8.96 -6.39
N ILE A 32 -9.81 9.00 -5.10
CA ILE A 32 -9.78 7.82 -4.22
C ILE A 32 -11.20 7.38 -3.89
N LYS A 33 -11.49 6.10 -4.12
CA LYS A 33 -12.85 5.53 -4.04
C LYS A 33 -13.09 4.68 -2.79
N SER A 34 -12.04 4.05 -2.26
CA SER A 34 -12.18 3.15 -1.11
C SER A 34 -10.85 3.00 -0.35
N VAL A 35 -10.95 2.45 0.86
CA VAL A 35 -9.81 2.09 1.71
C VAL A 35 -9.80 0.59 1.94
N VAL A 36 -8.62 -0.01 1.89
CA VAL A 36 -8.39 -1.43 2.15
C VAL A 36 -7.26 -1.58 3.15
N VAL A 37 -7.45 -2.46 4.13
CA VAL A 37 -6.45 -2.70 5.18
C VAL A 37 -5.96 -4.14 5.07
N SER A 38 -4.65 -4.31 4.96
CA SER A 38 -4.08 -5.65 4.91
C SER A 38 -4.08 -6.31 6.29
N LYS A 39 -4.20 -7.64 6.31
CA LYS A 39 -4.05 -8.43 7.55
C LYS A 39 -2.68 -8.22 8.22
N ARG A 40 -1.63 -7.98 7.41
CA ARG A 40 -0.28 -7.72 7.92
C ARG A 40 -0.25 -6.43 8.71
N PHE A 41 -0.82 -5.34 8.17
CA PHE A 41 -0.89 -4.05 8.86
C PHE A 41 -1.53 -4.14 10.24
N LEU A 42 -2.68 -4.81 10.36
CA LEU A 42 -3.35 -5.02 11.66
C LEU A 42 -2.45 -5.80 12.63
N ARG A 43 -1.85 -6.89 12.15
CA ARG A 43 -0.94 -7.71 12.96
C ARG A 43 0.32 -6.97 13.40
N ASP A 44 0.83 -6.06 12.58
CA ASP A 44 2.02 -5.29 12.90
C ASP A 44 1.76 -4.31 14.06
N LEU A 45 0.54 -3.79 14.18
CA LEU A 45 0.13 -2.88 15.26
C LEU A 45 -0.32 -3.61 16.52
N LYS A 46 -0.82 -4.85 16.40
CA LYS A 46 -1.32 -5.69 17.51
C LYS A 46 -2.43 -5.02 18.35
N ASP A 47 -3.07 -4.00 17.80
CA ASP A 47 -4.07 -3.17 18.45
C ASP A 47 -4.97 -2.57 17.36
N ASP A 48 -6.25 -2.96 17.37
CA ASP A 48 -7.24 -2.56 16.37
C ASP A 48 -7.71 -1.10 16.55
N GLU A 49 -7.69 -0.58 17.78
CA GLU A 49 -8.01 0.82 18.06
C GLU A 49 -6.89 1.72 17.57
N MET A 50 -5.63 1.35 17.85
CA MET A 50 -4.46 2.04 17.30
C MET A 50 -4.48 2.01 15.77
N ALA A 51 -4.81 0.86 15.16
CA ALA A 51 -4.92 0.76 13.71
C ALA A 51 -5.97 1.71 13.15
N SER A 52 -7.17 1.73 13.75
CA SER A 52 -8.28 2.59 13.34
C SER A 52 -7.92 4.07 13.48
N SER A 53 -7.32 4.46 14.61
CA SER A 53 -6.83 5.83 14.85
C SER A 53 -5.80 6.27 13.81
N ILE A 54 -4.81 5.43 13.51
CA ILE A 54 -3.79 5.73 12.49
C ILE A 54 -4.42 5.87 11.11
N ILE A 55 -5.31 4.96 10.73
CA ILE A 55 -6.00 5.01 9.43
C ILE A 55 -6.78 6.31 9.31
N GLN A 56 -7.58 6.64 10.33
CA GLN A 56 -8.37 7.87 10.37
C GLN A 56 -7.46 9.11 10.27
N ALA A 57 -6.41 9.18 11.07
CA ALA A 57 -5.48 10.31 11.05
C ALA A 57 -4.77 10.48 9.70
N VAL A 58 -4.43 9.39 9.00
CA VAL A 58 -3.90 9.43 7.63
C VAL A 58 -4.96 9.96 6.65
N LEU A 59 -6.20 9.51 6.77
CA LEU A 59 -7.30 9.90 5.87
C LEU A 59 -7.79 11.32 6.11
N ASP A 60 -7.67 11.84 7.32
CA ASP A 60 -8.07 13.22 7.67
C ASP A 60 -6.96 14.25 7.36
N CYS A 61 -5.80 13.75 6.96
CA CYS A 61 -4.57 14.53 6.90
C CYS A 61 -4.24 15.25 8.20
N SER A 62 -4.35 14.56 9.33
CA SER A 62 -4.04 15.11 10.66
C SER A 62 -2.54 15.40 10.78
N THR A 63 -2.15 16.66 10.53
CA THR A 63 -0.72 17.06 10.52
C THR A 63 -0.10 17.09 11.91
N LEU A 64 -0.89 17.16 12.98
CA LEU A 64 -0.43 17.17 14.36
C LEU A 64 0.06 15.79 14.84
N GLU A 65 -0.44 14.71 14.23
CA GLU A 65 -0.13 13.35 14.66
C GLU A 65 1.10 12.75 13.97
N PHE A 66 1.56 13.34 12.87
CA PHE A 66 2.62 12.78 12.04
C PHE A 66 3.78 13.76 11.85
N ASN A 67 5.00 13.27 12.10
CA ASN A 67 6.23 13.98 11.78
C ASN A 67 6.45 14.09 10.26
N GLU A 68 5.95 13.11 9.50
CA GLU A 68 5.88 13.14 8.04
C GLU A 68 4.58 12.46 7.63
N LEU A 69 3.81 13.05 6.74
CA LEU A 69 2.57 12.48 6.24
C LEU A 69 2.63 12.40 4.70
N HIS A 70 1.94 11.43 4.11
CA HIS A 70 1.88 11.23 2.65
C HIS A 70 3.21 11.37 1.90
N LYS A 71 4.33 10.99 2.51
CA LYS A 71 5.63 11.09 1.86
C LYS A 71 5.65 10.11 0.69
N PHE A 72 5.80 10.62 -0.52
CA PHE A 72 5.91 9.78 -1.70
C PHE A 72 7.25 9.05 -1.67
N GLU A 73 7.21 7.72 -1.75
CA GLU A 73 8.41 6.89 -1.74
C GLU A 73 8.77 6.44 -3.16
N ARG A 74 7.79 5.93 -3.93
CA ARG A 74 7.98 5.48 -5.33
C ARG A 74 6.69 5.01 -6.00
N ASN A 75 6.77 4.84 -7.32
CA ASN A 75 5.82 4.08 -8.12
C ASN A 75 6.29 2.62 -8.28
N ILE A 76 5.41 1.65 -8.01
CA ILE A 76 5.66 0.21 -8.21
C ILE A 76 4.51 -0.38 -9.03
N ASP A 77 4.80 -0.77 -10.28
CA ASP A 77 3.84 -1.34 -11.23
C ASP A 77 2.56 -0.50 -11.40
N GLY A 78 2.68 0.84 -11.30
CA GLY A 78 1.56 1.79 -11.37
C GLY A 78 0.81 1.99 -10.06
N ASN A 79 1.30 1.46 -8.95
CA ASN A 79 0.80 1.75 -7.60
C ASN A 79 1.72 2.79 -6.95
N LEU A 80 1.13 3.85 -6.40
CA LEU A 80 1.87 4.94 -5.77
C LEU A 80 2.05 4.61 -4.29
N ILE A 81 3.31 4.48 -3.85
CA ILE A 81 3.65 4.09 -2.49
C ILE A 81 3.96 5.34 -1.67
N PHE A 82 3.36 5.40 -0.48
CA PHE A 82 3.48 6.49 0.46
C PHE A 82 3.86 6.00 1.85
N ARG A 83 4.43 6.92 2.64
CA ARG A 83 4.72 6.74 4.05
C ARG A 83 4.08 7.82 4.90
N ALA A 84 3.57 7.41 6.05
CA ALA A 84 3.34 8.29 7.19
C ALA A 84 4.25 7.89 8.36
N ARG A 85 4.79 8.85 9.10
CA ARG A 85 5.68 8.64 10.25
C ARG A 85 5.12 9.29 11.50
N LYS A 86 4.80 8.47 12.51
CA LYS A 86 4.32 8.89 13.84
C LYS A 86 5.33 8.45 14.89
N GLY A 87 6.19 9.36 15.34
CA GLY A 87 7.36 9.03 16.16
C GLY A 87 8.30 8.08 15.42
N LYS A 88 8.57 6.90 16.00
CA LYS A 88 9.38 5.84 15.37
C LYS A 88 8.58 4.92 14.43
N LEU A 89 7.25 5.06 14.40
CA LEU A 89 6.39 4.19 13.60
C LEU A 89 6.33 4.67 12.16
N HIS A 90 6.69 3.80 11.23
CA HIS A 90 6.55 3.96 9.79
C HIS A 90 5.32 3.18 9.31
N VAL A 91 4.33 3.90 8.80
CA VAL A 91 3.11 3.36 8.20
C VAL A 91 3.27 3.41 6.70
N VAL A 92 3.30 2.24 6.06
CA VAL A 92 3.45 2.10 4.62
C VAL A 92 2.11 1.75 4.01
N TYR A 93 1.70 2.52 3.02
CA TYR A 93 0.46 2.32 2.27
C TYR A 93 0.66 2.74 0.83
N GLY A 94 -0.28 2.42 -0.03
CA GLY A 94 -0.24 2.88 -1.41
C GLY A 94 -1.61 3.17 -1.99
N VAL A 95 -1.63 3.90 -3.09
CA VAL A 95 -2.83 4.06 -3.93
C VAL A 95 -2.66 3.18 -5.15
N ASP A 96 -3.58 2.23 -5.33
CA ASP A 96 -3.54 1.31 -6.45
C ASP A 96 -4.21 1.88 -7.71
N LYS A 97 -4.12 1.15 -8.82
CA LYS A 97 -4.73 1.53 -10.10
C LYS A 97 -6.26 1.63 -10.07
N ALA A 98 -6.91 1.01 -9.08
CA ALA A 98 -8.34 1.11 -8.88
C ALA A 98 -8.73 2.30 -8.00
N MET A 99 -7.77 3.17 -7.69
CA MET A 99 -7.91 4.33 -6.82
C MET A 99 -8.34 3.96 -5.40
N ARG A 100 -7.74 2.89 -4.86
CA ARG A 100 -7.97 2.45 -3.47
C ARG A 100 -6.72 2.74 -2.66
N ILE A 101 -6.88 3.30 -1.46
CA ILE A 101 -5.79 3.34 -0.47
C ILE A 101 -5.66 1.94 0.12
N ILE A 102 -4.45 1.40 0.13
CA ILE A 102 -4.14 0.08 0.67
C ILE A 102 -3.11 0.22 1.79
N PHE A 103 -3.51 -0.02 3.03
CA PHE A 103 -2.61 -0.06 4.18
C PHE A 103 -1.85 -1.39 4.21
N LEU A 104 -0.54 -1.33 3.94
CA LEU A 104 0.29 -2.50 3.65
C LEU A 104 0.96 -3.09 4.90
N THR A 105 1.60 -2.25 5.71
CA THR A 105 2.39 -2.69 6.87
C THR A 105 2.74 -1.50 7.75
N ALA A 106 3.01 -1.75 9.02
CA ALA A 106 3.53 -0.78 9.96
C ALA A 106 4.80 -1.33 10.62
N MET A 107 5.81 -0.49 10.89
CA MET A 107 7.04 -0.94 11.52
C MET A 107 7.76 0.18 12.28
N ARG A 108 8.42 -0.17 13.39
CA ARG A 108 9.19 0.78 14.21
C ARG A 108 10.68 0.83 13.86
N ASP A 109 11.17 -0.18 13.15
CA ASP A 109 12.57 -0.32 12.77
C ASP A 109 12.82 0.32 11.39
N PHE A 110 13.63 1.38 11.38
CA PHE A 110 13.98 2.09 10.15
C PHE A 110 14.79 1.22 9.16
N THR A 111 15.61 0.29 9.65
CA THR A 111 16.40 -0.62 8.81
C THR A 111 15.49 -1.60 8.07
N GLN A 112 14.48 -2.15 8.75
CA GLN A 112 13.47 -3.00 8.12
C GLN A 112 12.66 -2.23 7.09
N TYR A 113 12.29 -0.99 7.40
CA TYR A 113 11.63 -0.10 6.47
C TYR A 113 12.45 0.12 5.20
N LYS A 114 13.73 0.45 5.34
CA LYS A 114 14.62 0.66 4.19
C LYS A 114 14.73 -0.61 3.34
N LYS A 115 14.93 -1.78 3.97
CA LYS A 115 14.94 -3.08 3.29
C LYS A 115 13.64 -3.37 2.53
N LEU A 116 12.48 -3.04 3.10
CA LEU A 116 11.19 -3.20 2.43
C LEU A 116 11.10 -2.33 1.18
N LEU A 117 11.52 -1.06 1.26
CA LEU A 117 11.48 -0.16 0.11
C LEU A 117 12.39 -0.61 -1.02
N ASP A 118 13.54 -1.18 -0.71
CA ASP A 118 14.47 -1.75 -1.69
C ASP A 118 13.87 -3.02 -2.35
N ASN A 119 13.01 -3.75 -1.63
CA ASN A 119 12.35 -4.95 -2.12
C ASN A 119 11.02 -4.67 -2.86
N LYS A 120 11.10 -4.06 -4.05
CA LYS A 120 9.92 -3.76 -4.90
C LYS A 120 9.02 -4.97 -5.15
N LYS A 121 9.62 -6.17 -5.32
CA LYS A 121 8.90 -7.43 -5.56
C LYS A 121 8.04 -7.84 -4.37
N GLU A 122 8.46 -7.56 -3.13
CA GLU A 122 7.65 -7.83 -1.95
C GLU A 122 6.43 -6.92 -1.89
N ILE A 123 6.60 -5.62 -2.09
CA ILE A 123 5.48 -4.66 -2.09
C ILE A 123 4.46 -5.00 -3.19
N ALA A 124 4.93 -5.29 -4.40
CA ALA A 124 4.06 -5.71 -5.50
C ALA A 124 3.26 -6.98 -5.16
N ARG A 125 3.90 -7.98 -4.53
CA ARG A 125 3.21 -9.19 -4.06
C ARG A 125 2.17 -8.90 -2.97
N MET A 126 2.47 -7.98 -2.05
CA MET A 126 1.52 -7.59 -1.01
C MET A 126 0.26 -6.95 -1.61
N ILE A 127 0.43 -6.02 -2.54
CA ILE A 127 -0.68 -5.38 -3.25
C ILE A 127 -1.48 -6.41 -4.06
N ALA A 128 -0.80 -7.26 -4.84
CA ALA A 128 -1.44 -8.27 -5.67
C ALA A 128 -2.35 -9.23 -4.88
N ARG A 129 -1.87 -9.69 -3.70
CA ARG A 129 -2.64 -10.55 -2.78
C ARG A 129 -3.93 -9.89 -2.29
N ILE A 130 -3.90 -8.58 -2.04
CA ILE A 130 -5.05 -7.82 -1.56
C ILE A 130 -6.03 -7.53 -2.71
N SER A 131 -5.49 -7.27 -3.90
CA SER A 131 -6.27 -6.92 -5.08
C SER A 131 -6.88 -8.12 -5.81
N GLY A 132 -6.65 -9.35 -5.36
CA GLY A 132 -7.09 -10.57 -6.05
C GLY A 132 -6.44 -10.78 -7.43
N ARG A 133 -5.40 -10.02 -7.75
CA ARG A 133 -4.68 -10.12 -9.03
C ARG A 133 -3.52 -11.09 -8.86
N LYS A 134 -3.34 -12.04 -9.80
CA LYS A 134 -2.11 -12.83 -9.87
C LYS A 134 -0.95 -11.86 -10.06
N ALA A 135 -0.01 -11.81 -9.12
CA ALA A 135 1.21 -11.03 -9.29
C ALA A 135 1.86 -11.46 -10.61
N SER A 136 2.11 -10.51 -11.52
CA SER A 136 2.85 -10.77 -12.75
C SER A 136 4.21 -11.33 -12.36
N ARG A 137 4.36 -12.65 -12.50
CA ARG A 137 5.66 -13.30 -12.40
C ARG A 137 6.50 -12.69 -13.53
N GLY A 138 7.54 -11.93 -13.19
CA GLY A 138 8.56 -11.55 -14.15
C GLY A 138 9.15 -12.80 -14.82
N PRO A 139 9.82 -12.65 -15.97
CA PRO A 139 10.25 -13.80 -16.78
C PRO A 139 11.15 -14.71 -15.95
N SER A 140 10.62 -15.89 -15.63
CA SER A 140 11.38 -17.01 -15.08
C SER A 140 12.01 -17.72 -16.27
N GLU A 141 13.23 -17.31 -16.59
CA GLU A 141 14.11 -18.01 -17.50
C GLU A 141 14.35 -19.43 -16.97
N ARG A 142 13.74 -20.41 -17.66
CA ARG A 142 14.14 -21.83 -17.83
C ARG A 142 12.90 -22.67 -18.16
N VAL A 143 12.55 -22.72 -19.44
CA VAL A 143 11.88 -23.88 -20.01
C VAL A 143 12.98 -24.70 -20.67
N LYS A 144 13.45 -25.75 -19.99
CA LYS A 144 14.13 -26.85 -20.67
C LYS A 144 13.03 -27.73 -21.25
N THR A 145 12.83 -27.62 -22.55
CA THR A 145 12.03 -28.55 -23.34
C THR A 145 12.70 -29.92 -23.28
N ILE A 146 12.05 -30.90 -22.66
CA ILE A 146 12.28 -32.32 -22.95
C ILE A 146 10.93 -32.86 -23.37
N ALA A 147 10.70 -32.89 -24.68
CA ALA A 147 9.60 -33.63 -25.28
C ALA A 147 10.09 -35.07 -25.45
N GLY A 148 9.57 -35.98 -24.62
CA GLY A 148 9.75 -37.42 -24.75
C GLY A 148 8.39 -38.10 -24.86
N LEU A 149 8.07 -38.56 -26.07
CA LEU A 149 7.33 -39.78 -26.43
C LEU A 149 6.15 -40.23 -25.54
N LEU A 150 4.93 -40.28 -26.08
CA LEU A 150 4.39 -41.49 -26.75
C LEU A 150 2.97 -41.25 -27.29
N VAL A 151 2.76 -41.70 -28.52
CA VAL A 151 1.54 -41.61 -29.32
C VAL A 151 0.83 -42.98 -29.31
N SER A 152 -0.50 -42.89 -29.29
CA SER A 152 -1.50 -43.85 -29.82
C SER A 152 -1.69 -45.20 -29.14
N TRP A 153 -2.87 -45.38 -28.53
CA TRP A 153 -3.67 -46.62 -28.58
C TRP A 153 -5.16 -46.25 -28.41
N ILE A 154 -5.92 -46.07 -29.49
CA ILE A 154 -7.38 -46.33 -29.51
C ILE A 154 -7.75 -46.90 -30.89
N ARG A 155 -8.13 -48.18 -30.85
CA ARG A 155 -9.06 -48.98 -31.69
C ARG A 155 -9.18 -48.68 -33.17
#